data_AF-C0FSI2-F1
#
_entry.id   AF-C0FSI2-F1
#
_cell.length_a   1.000
_cell.length_b   1.000
_cell.length_c   1.000
_cell.angle_alpha   90.00
_cell.angle_beta   90.00
_cell.angle_gamma   90.00
#
_symmetry.space_group_name_H-M   'P 1'
#
loop_
_entity.id
_entity.type
_entity.pdbx_description
1 polymer ?
#
loop_
_entity_poly.entity_id
_entity_poly.type
_entity_poly.pdbx_seq_one_letter_code
_entity_poly.pdbx_strand_id
1 'polypeptide(L)' 'MSRYFLAIDIGASSGRHILGSVENGKIVLEEVYRFWNGMDHVDGTLCWDVDRLFNEIIAGMKNVKKSAKFR' A
#
# COMPACT_ATOMS: atom_id res chain seq x y z
N MET A 1 21.00 0.85 11.37
CA MET A 1 19.61 0.58 10.94
C MET A 1 19.37 1.27 9.61
N SER A 2 18.98 0.53 8.58
CA SER A 2 18.58 1.12 7.30
C SER A 2 17.26 1.87 7.48
N ARG A 3 17.15 3.07 6.90
CA ARG A 3 15.89 3.83 6.88
C ARG A 3 15.02 3.28 5.75
N TYR A 4 13.80 2.88 6.10
CA TYR A 4 12.78 2.46 5.15
C TYR A 4 11.68 3.52 5.04
N PHE A 5 11.14 3.67 3.84
CA PHE A 5 9.99 4.51 3.54
C PHE A 5 8.90 3.63 2.93
N LEU A 6 7.64 3.83 3.33
CA LEU A 6 6.50 3.13 2.75
C LEU A 6 5.69 4.11 1.91
N ALA A 7 5.63 3.86 0.61
CA ALA A 7 4.74 4.57 -0.31
C ALA A 7 3.45 3.77 -0.49
N ILE A 8 2.32 4.46 -0.46
CA ILE A 8 1.00 3.89 -0.74
C ILE A 8 0.47 4.59 -1.99
N ASP A 9 0.32 3.82 -3.06
CA ASP A 9 -0.13 4.27 -4.38
C ASP A 9 -1.55 3.74 -4.61
N ILE A 10 -2.52 4.64 -4.70
CA ILE A 10 -3.95 4.30 -4.85
C ILE A 10 -4.41 4.76 -6.23
N GLY A 11 -4.46 3.82 -7.16
CA GLY A 11 -5.02 4.02 -8.49
C GLY A 11 -6.50 3.67 -8.54
N ALA A 12 -7.16 4.00 -9.65
CA ALA A 12 -8.60 3.79 -9.80
C ALA A 12 -9.02 2.30 -9.73
N SER A 13 -8.21 1.40 -10.29
CA SER A 13 -8.55 -0.05 -10.34
C SER A 13 -7.78 -0.91 -9.35
N SER A 14 -6.75 -0.35 -8.70
CA SER A 14 -5.89 -1.08 -7.78
C SER A 14 -5.10 -0.13 -6.92
N GLY A 15 -4.68 -0.58 -5.75
CA GLY A 15 -3.62 0.07 -4.99
C GLY A 15 -2.48 -0.89 -4.65
N ARG A 16 -1.34 -0.31 -4.25
CA ARG A 16 -0.16 -1.06 -3.83
C ARG A 16 0.65 -0.30 -2.79
N HIS A 17 1.36 -1.06 -1.97
CA HIS A 17 2.33 -0.54 -1.02
C HIS A 17 3.73 -0.91 -1.50
N ILE A 18 4.62 0.08 -1.54
CA ILE A 18 5.99 -0.08 -2.00
C ILE A 18 6.92 0.34 -0.86
N LEU A 19 7.79 -0.58 -0.44
CA LEU A 19 8.84 -0.30 0.50
C LEU A 19 10.09 0.18 -0.24
N GLY A 20 10.63 1.32 0.19
CA GLY A 20 11.86 1.90 -0.36
C GLY A 20 12.96 2.03 0.69
N SER A 21 14.19 1.69 0.31
CA SER A 21 15.42 1.93 1.09
C SER A 21 16.56 2.40 0.19
N VAL A 22 17.63 2.90 0.80
CA VAL A 22 18.90 3.16 0.10
C VAL A 22 19.93 2.15 0.58
N GLU A 23 20.47 1.37 -0.35
CA GLU A 23 21.49 0.35 -0.10
C GLU A 23 22.68 0.62 -1.03
N ASN A 24 23.87 0.81 -0.46
CA ASN A 24 25.10 1.12 -1.22
C ASN A 24 24.94 2.30 -2.22
N GLY A 25 24.23 3.34 -1.80
CA GLY A 25 23.97 4.53 -2.63
C GLY A 25 22.92 4.34 -3.74
N LYS A 26 22.24 3.19 -3.79
CA LYS A 26 21.18 2.90 -4.76
C LYS A 26 19.82 2.79 -4.08
N ILE A 27 18.78 3.24 -4.77
CA ILE A 27 17.40 3.06 -4.31
C ILE A 27 17.00 1.60 -4.58
N VAL A 28 16.48 0.94 -3.55
CA VAL A 28 15.87 -0.39 -3.63
C VAL A 28 14.38 -0.23 -3.36
N LEU A 29 13.55 -0.78 -4.25
CA LEU A 29 12.09 -0.76 -4.13
C LEU A 29 11.56 -2.18 -4.13
N GLU A 30 10.56 -2.43 -3.29
CA GLU A 30 9.87 -3.72 -3.19
C GLU A 30 8.36 -3.48 -3.08
N GLU A 31 7.57 -4.09 -3.96
CA GLU A 31 6.12 -4.15 -3.76
C GLU A 31 5.79 -5.20 -2.70
N VAL A 32 5.19 -4.75 -1.60
CA VAL A 32 4.98 -5.56 -0.39
C VAL A 32 3.50 -5.88 -0.14
N TYR A 33 2.60 -5.17 -0.83
CA TYR A 33 1.16 -5.38 -0.73
C TYR A 33 0.48 -4.84 -1.98
N ARG A 34 -0.51 -5.56 -2.49
CA ARG A 34 -1.37 -5.13 -3.61
C ARG A 34 -2.81 -5.48 -3.28
N PHE A 35 -3.71 -4.55 -3.59
CA PHE A 35 -5.14 -4.71 -3.37
C PHE A 35 -5.94 -4.21 -4.56
N TRP A 36 -7.14 -4.74 -4.71
CA TRP A 36 -8.10 -4.26 -5.71
C TRP A 36 -8.71 -2.93 -5.25
N ASN A 37 -8.91 -2.00 -6.18
CA ASN A 37 -9.69 -0.79 -5.94
C ASN A 37 -10.74 -0.62 -7.05
N GLY A 38 -11.82 0.05 -6.75
CA GLY A 38 -12.89 0.32 -7.69
C GLY A 38 -13.95 1.21 -7.06
N MET A 39 -14.72 1.88 -7.92
CA MET A 39 -15.89 2.63 -7.50
C MET A 39 -17.09 1.68 -7.41
N ASP A 40 -17.89 1.88 -6.39
CA ASP A 40 -19.16 1.17 -6.18
C ASP A 40 -20.33 2.08 -6.53
N HIS A 41 -21.47 1.50 -6.90
CA HIS A 41 -22.69 2.27 -7.07
C HIS A 41 -23.37 2.45 -5.71
N VAL A 42 -23.51 3.71 -5.28
CA VAL A 42 -24.21 4.11 -4.07
C VAL A 42 -25.29 5.12 -4.48
N ASP A 43 -26.56 4.76 -4.29
CA ASP A 43 -27.71 5.60 -4.63
C ASP A 43 -27.66 6.19 -6.06
N GLY A 44 -27.25 5.37 -7.02
CA GLY A 44 -27.14 5.75 -8.43
C GLY A 44 -25.89 6.56 -8.81
N THR A 45 -24.97 6.79 -7.87
CA THR A 45 -23.70 7.49 -8.09
C THR A 45 -22.52 6.54 -7.94
N LEU A 46 -21.47 6.72 -8.76
CA LEU A 46 -20.21 6.01 -8.59
C LEU A 46 -19.37 6.68 -7.50
N CYS A 47 -19.08 5.93 -6.43
CA CYS A 47 -18.41 6.42 -5.24
C CYS A 47 -17.21 5.54 -4.91
N TRP A 48 -16.14 6.15 -4.37
CA TRP A 48 -15.06 5.40 -3.75
C TRP A 48 -15.48 4.91 -2.37
N ASP A 49 -15.24 3.64 -2.09
CA ASP A 49 -15.38 3.06 -0.75
C ASP A 49 -14.14 3.43 0.09
N VAL A 50 -14.23 4.55 0.80
CA VAL A 50 -13.15 5.08 1.65
C VAL A 50 -12.84 4.18 2.85
N ASP A 51 -13.83 3.44 3.35
CA ASP A 51 -13.62 2.50 4.46
C ASP A 51 -12.82 1.28 3.99
N ARG A 52 -13.15 0.72 2.82
CA ARG A 52 -12.33 -0.32 2.18
C ARG A 52 -10.91 0.17 1.93
N LEU A 53 -10.74 1.36 1.34
CA LEU A 53 -9.41 1.94 1.11
C LEU A 53 -8.60 2.08 2.39
N PHE A 54 -9.21 2.58 3.47
CA PHE A 54 -8.53 2.71 4.77
C PHE A 54 -8.16 1.35 5.35
N ASN A 55 -9.05 0.36 5.27
CA ASN A 55 -8.78 -1.00 5.73
C ASN A 55 -7.60 -1.65 4.97
N GLU A 56 -7.50 -1.42 3.65
CA GLU A 56 -6.37 -1.90 2.84
C GLU A 56 -5.05 -1.24 3.25
N ILE A 57 -5.07 0.07 3.56
CA ILE A 57 -3.91 0.79 4.11
C ILE A 57 -3.44 0.14 5.43
N ILE A 58 -4.35 -0.12 6.36
CA ILE A 58 -4.02 -0.77 7.64
C ILE A 58 -3.52 -2.21 7.42
N ALA A 59 -4.17 -2.97 6.54
CA ALA A 59 -3.81 -4.36 6.24
C ALA A 59 -2.40 -4.46 5.65
N GLY A 60 -2.07 -3.61 4.67
CA GLY A 60 -0.75 -3.58 4.08
C GLY A 60 0.33 -3.16 5.08
N MET A 61 0.09 -2.18 5.96
CA MET A 61 1.04 -1.82 7.02
C MET A 61 1.31 -2.97 8.01
N LYS A 62 0.27 -3.73 8.38
CA LYS A 62 0.42 -4.95 9.20
C LYS A 62 1.22 -6.03 8.49
N ASN A 63 1.09 -6.14 7.16
CA ASN A 63 1.85 -7.08 6.35
C ASN A 63 3.34 -6.72 6.36
N VAL A 64 3.68 -5.45 6.13
CA VAL A 64 5.08 -4.95 6.19
C VAL A 64 5.73 -5.28 7.54
N LYS A 65 5.03 -5.05 8.66
CA LYS A 65 5.55 -5.33 10.00
C LYS A 65 5.88 -6.83 10.23
N LYS A 66 5.23 -7.74 9.51
CA LYS A 66 5.51 -9.19 9.60
C LYS A 66 6.75 -9.61 8.79
N SER A 67 7.23 -8.77 7.87
CA SER A 67 8.41 -9.04 7.07
C SER A 67 9.65 -9.18 7.95
N ALA A 68 10.58 -10.06 7.55
CA ALA A 68 11.85 -10.27 8.25
C ALA A 68 12.69 -8.97 8.39
N LYS A 69 12.40 -7.95 7.58
CA LYS A 69 13.05 -6.64 7.60
C LYS A 69 12.70 -5.78 8.84
N PHE A 70 11.64 -6.13 9.57
CA PHE A 70 11.12 -5.38 10.72
C PHE A 70 10.96 -6.23 12.00
N ARG A 71 11.61 -7.40 12.04
CA ARG A 71 11.79 -8.19 13.27
C ARG A 71 13.06 -7.75 13.99
#